data_AF-A0A3D2P603-F1
#
_entry.id   AF-A0A3D2P603-F1
#
_cell.length_a   1.000
_cell.length_b   1.000
_cell.length_c   1.000
_cell.angle_alpha   90.00
_cell.angle_beta   90.00
_cell.angle_gamma   90.00
#
_symmetry.space_group_name_H-M   'P 1'
#
loop_
_entity.id
_entity.type
_entity.pdbx_description
1 polymer ?
#
loop_
_entity_poly.entity_id
_entity_poly.type
_entity_poly.pdbx_seq_one_letter_code
_entity_poly.pdbx_strand_id
1 'polypeptide(L)'
;MNKLFLGLIFLLIMTTPSMAANVPKVEIHGVVYDEKSNIYNKTSTWDAQNFTGFWYSIHGGKSSETLKIENINIRSIDKENLKYSTSRTDQKYIVFIEKGKKVENALDFDNVTKKFNKTNGGYYARLGWFGDLYVALNGKSNKLSKLLLEQKKDQKKTLKLGESWNLGEGFNITAVSLDTKTNPRQALLNLTKNDRTLDNKVVYEGDVYTYVVKNLQGESDVPIFVTYIESIFTGAEGAATFVQLRYTWLISDNVTEIKLDDKFGELEVKESNEERLILSNDGGISLSLNAVKPIYNDLKIRVADHVDLRFYPILEKTIPGKYEIRGGVYDEIKYKSLVWDAQRFPAFWYALPGGKSSETLEIENVNILNSTNRVIDKEKLIYSTIKVDRKYDVFIEKGKKVDNALEYNSTTKTFVKANQGSYYARLGWFGNVYVAVNGKSNKLSKLILEQKKEEKKLLKIGDSWDLGELNLTVQNR
;
A
#
# COMPACT_ATOMS: atom_id res chain seq x y z
N MET A 1 22.24 67.68 29.01
CA MET A 1 21.73 66.89 30.14
C MET A 1 20.23 66.71 29.93
N ASN A 2 19.79 65.57 29.40
CA ASN A 2 18.44 65.01 29.55
C ASN A 2 18.43 63.59 28.98
N LYS A 3 18.11 62.65 29.87
CA LYS A 3 17.85 61.22 29.63
C LYS A 3 16.38 61.03 29.17
N LEU A 4 16.03 59.76 28.88
CA LEU A 4 14.70 59.16 28.65
C LEU A 4 14.26 59.16 27.18
N PHE A 5 13.73 58.08 26.57
CA PHE A 5 13.29 56.76 27.04
C PHE A 5 13.33 55.79 25.83
N LEU A 6 13.93 54.61 25.99
CA LEU A 6 13.88 53.53 25.00
C LEU A 6 12.66 52.66 25.34
N GLY A 7 11.58 52.79 24.56
CA GLY A 7 10.39 51.95 24.70
C GLY A 7 10.61 50.59 24.06
N LEU A 8 10.89 49.56 24.87
CA LEU A 8 10.87 48.16 24.47
C LEU A 8 9.42 47.74 24.20
N ILE A 9 9.05 47.47 22.96
CA ILE A 9 7.78 46.81 22.63
C ILE A 9 8.00 45.31 22.77
N PHE A 10 7.48 44.73 23.86
CA PHE A 10 7.33 43.30 24.03
C PHE A 10 6.20 42.83 23.10
N LEU A 11 6.55 42.19 21.96
CA LEU A 11 5.58 41.48 21.15
C LEU A 11 5.32 40.12 21.81
N LEU A 12 4.24 40.06 22.60
CA LEU A 12 3.76 38.83 23.22
C LEU A 12 3.17 37.93 22.11
N ILE A 13 3.96 37.00 21.59
CA ILE A 13 3.48 35.95 20.69
C ILE A 13 2.66 34.98 21.56
N MET A 14 1.34 35.16 21.58
CA MET A 14 0.44 34.13 22.09
C MET A 14 0.49 32.95 21.12
N THR A 15 1.29 31.93 21.45
CA THR A 15 1.22 30.64 20.78
C THR A 15 -0.12 30.00 21.14
N THR A 16 -1.09 30.04 20.25
CA THR A 16 -2.22 29.12 20.33
C THR A 16 -1.65 27.70 20.25
N PRO A 17 -2.11 26.75 21.08
CA PRO A 17 -1.76 25.36 20.87
C PRO A 17 -2.25 24.97 19.48
N SER A 18 -1.34 24.75 18.54
CA SER A 18 -1.69 24.14 17.27
C SER A 18 -2.30 22.79 17.61
N MET A 19 -3.62 22.65 17.46
CA MET A 19 -4.22 21.33 17.37
C MET A 19 -3.42 20.60 16.29
N ALA A 20 -2.71 19.53 16.67
CA ALA A 20 -2.03 18.68 15.71
C ALA A 20 -3.08 18.32 14.65
N ALA A 21 -2.91 18.82 13.43
CA ALA A 21 -3.81 18.50 12.34
C ALA A 21 -3.87 16.98 12.26
N ASN A 22 -5.08 16.41 12.43
CA ASN A 22 -5.26 14.97 12.39
C ASN A 22 -4.86 14.51 10.98
N VAL A 23 -3.66 13.97 10.83
CA VAL A 23 -3.14 13.58 9.53
C VAL A 23 -4.02 12.43 9.04
N PRO A 24 -4.64 12.54 7.85
CA PRO A 24 -5.52 11.49 7.35
C PRO A 24 -4.73 10.18 7.25
N LYS A 25 -5.26 9.15 7.90
CA LYS A 25 -4.67 7.81 7.91
C LYS A 25 -5.43 6.91 6.94
N VAL A 26 -4.71 6.17 6.12
CA VAL A 26 -5.27 5.10 5.31
C VAL A 26 -4.80 3.78 5.89
N GLU A 27 -5.76 2.94 6.28
CA GLU A 27 -5.49 1.61 6.80
C GLU A 27 -5.78 0.57 5.72
N ILE A 28 -4.77 -0.21 5.35
CA ILE A 28 -4.93 -1.39 4.50
C ILE A 28 -4.77 -2.60 5.41
N HIS A 29 -5.87 -3.32 5.66
CA HIS A 29 -5.87 -4.43 6.60
C HIS A 29 -5.85 -5.80 5.92
N GLY A 30 -5.36 -6.80 6.63
CA GLY A 30 -5.49 -8.20 6.25
C GLY A 30 -6.83 -8.79 6.67
N VAL A 31 -7.07 -10.04 6.23
CA VAL A 31 -8.15 -10.89 6.72
C VAL A 31 -8.02 -11.04 8.23
N VAL A 32 -9.17 -11.03 8.90
CA VAL A 32 -9.26 -11.02 10.35
C VAL A 32 -9.09 -12.42 10.90
N TYR A 33 -8.17 -12.56 11.86
CA TYR A 33 -8.16 -13.69 12.78
C TYR A 33 -9.31 -13.50 13.79
N ASP A 34 -10.15 -14.52 13.97
CA ASP A 34 -11.19 -14.56 14.99
C ASP A 34 -11.22 -15.93 15.66
N GLU A 35 -10.90 -15.99 16.96
CA GLU A 35 -10.76 -17.26 17.68
C GLU A 35 -12.09 -18.04 17.81
N LYS A 36 -13.24 -17.37 17.72
CA LYS A 36 -14.57 -17.99 17.87
C LYS A 36 -15.32 -18.18 16.56
N SER A 37 -14.79 -17.68 15.45
CA SER A 37 -15.57 -17.69 14.22
C SER A 37 -15.54 -19.03 13.52
N ASN A 38 -16.73 -19.49 13.12
CA ASN A 38 -16.94 -20.65 12.25
C ASN A 38 -17.02 -20.26 10.76
N ILE A 39 -17.18 -18.96 10.48
CA ILE A 39 -17.44 -18.40 9.13
C ILE A 39 -16.26 -17.51 8.67
N TYR A 40 -15.57 -16.88 9.62
CA TYR A 40 -14.40 -16.04 9.44
C TYR A 40 -13.17 -16.78 9.99
N ASN A 41 -12.07 -16.63 9.30
CA ASN A 41 -10.99 -17.61 9.26
C ASN A 41 -10.11 -17.54 10.51
N LYS A 42 -9.69 -18.68 11.06
CA LYS A 42 -8.57 -18.77 12.03
C LYS A 42 -7.21 -18.52 11.36
N THR A 43 -7.18 -17.66 10.34
CA THR A 43 -5.97 -17.38 9.56
C THR A 43 -4.95 -16.76 10.46
N SER A 44 -3.83 -17.46 10.62
CA SER A 44 -2.63 -16.93 11.23
C SER A 44 -1.52 -16.79 10.17
N THR A 45 -1.86 -16.72 8.89
CA THR A 45 -0.90 -16.58 7.78
C THR A 45 -1.44 -15.62 6.73
N TRP A 46 -0.75 -14.52 6.53
CA TRP A 46 -1.08 -13.47 5.59
C TRP A 46 -0.09 -13.45 4.44
N ASP A 47 -0.61 -13.50 3.22
CA ASP A 47 0.11 -13.28 1.97
C ASP A 47 -0.54 -12.12 1.19
N ALA A 48 -0.09 -11.84 -0.03
CA ALA A 48 -0.68 -10.78 -0.84
C ALA A 48 -2.17 -11.00 -1.19
N GLN A 49 -2.70 -12.21 -1.07
CA GLN A 49 -4.10 -12.48 -1.41
C GLN A 49 -5.05 -12.09 -0.29
N ASN A 50 -4.66 -12.33 0.96
CA ASN A 50 -5.48 -12.05 2.14
C ASN A 50 -4.94 -10.88 2.99
N PHE A 51 -3.83 -10.26 2.60
CA PHE A 51 -3.36 -8.98 3.13
C PHE A 51 -2.92 -8.10 1.98
N THR A 52 -3.84 -7.23 1.55
CA THR A 52 -3.69 -6.52 0.28
C THR A 52 -2.68 -5.38 0.33
N GLY A 53 -2.15 -5.08 1.52
CA GLY A 53 -1.01 -4.20 1.73
C GLY A 53 0.31 -4.79 1.24
N PHE A 54 0.44 -6.12 1.15
CA PHE A 54 1.63 -6.73 0.56
C PHE A 54 1.69 -6.55 -0.94
N TRP A 55 2.92 -6.43 -1.44
CA TRP A 55 3.18 -6.18 -2.84
C TRP A 55 2.66 -7.33 -3.72
N TYR A 56 1.99 -6.95 -4.81
CA TYR A 56 1.50 -7.86 -5.83
C TYR A 56 1.66 -7.25 -7.22
N SER A 57 2.27 -8.00 -8.13
CA SER A 57 2.38 -7.63 -9.54
C SER A 57 1.20 -8.18 -10.34
N ILE A 58 0.26 -7.32 -10.74
CA ILE A 58 -0.93 -7.72 -11.51
C ILE A 58 -0.59 -8.31 -12.88
N HIS A 59 0.46 -7.82 -13.54
CA HIS A 59 0.87 -8.31 -14.85
C HIS A 59 1.68 -9.61 -14.78
N GLY A 60 2.36 -9.86 -13.66
CA GLY A 60 3.17 -11.06 -13.46
C GLY A 60 2.46 -12.17 -12.68
N GLY A 61 1.38 -11.84 -11.95
CA GLY A 61 0.74 -12.74 -11.01
C GLY A 61 1.68 -13.17 -9.86
N LYS A 62 2.58 -12.27 -9.44
CA LYS A 62 3.65 -12.57 -8.47
C LYS A 62 3.54 -11.70 -7.23
N SER A 63 3.80 -12.30 -6.09
CA SER A 63 4.03 -11.71 -4.78
C SER A 63 5.11 -12.52 -4.08
N SER A 64 5.68 -11.99 -2.99
CA SER A 64 6.74 -12.68 -2.26
C SER A 64 6.59 -12.70 -0.75
N GLU A 65 5.81 -11.77 -0.20
CA GLU A 65 5.74 -11.56 1.25
C GLU A 65 4.77 -12.53 1.93
N THR A 66 5.12 -12.95 3.13
CA THR A 66 4.26 -13.70 4.03
C THR A 66 4.49 -13.25 5.47
N LEU A 67 3.42 -13.06 6.23
CA LEU A 67 3.43 -12.85 7.68
C LEU A 67 2.69 -14.01 8.33
N LYS A 68 3.28 -14.69 9.30
CA LYS A 68 2.70 -15.85 9.95
C LYS A 68 2.81 -15.74 11.46
N ILE A 69 1.73 -16.04 12.16
CA ILE A 69 1.74 -16.31 13.58
C ILE A 69 1.63 -17.83 13.77
N GLU A 70 2.68 -18.45 14.30
CA GLU A 70 2.74 -19.89 14.50
C GLU A 70 1.99 -20.33 15.75
N ASN A 71 2.08 -19.54 16.82
CA ASN A 71 1.40 -19.80 18.07
C ASN A 71 0.91 -18.51 18.74
N ILE A 72 -0.25 -18.59 19.39
CA ILE A 72 -0.84 -17.53 20.21
C ILE A 72 -1.15 -18.13 21.58
N ASN A 73 -0.61 -17.53 22.62
CA ASN A 73 -0.77 -17.98 24.00
C ASN A 73 -1.47 -16.88 24.81
N ILE A 74 -2.73 -17.06 25.20
CA ILE A 74 -3.44 -16.11 26.10
C ILE A 74 -3.27 -14.64 25.66
N ARG A 75 -3.58 -14.34 24.39
CA ARG A 75 -3.39 -13.00 23.80
C ARG A 75 -1.95 -12.47 23.86
N SER A 76 -0.95 -13.34 23.82
CA SER A 76 0.42 -12.99 23.47
C SER A 76 0.89 -13.82 22.29
N ILE A 77 1.81 -13.24 21.52
CA ILE A 77 2.65 -13.97 20.58
C ILE A 77 4.01 -14.04 21.24
N ASP A 78 4.43 -15.23 21.67
CA ASP A 78 5.72 -15.39 22.33
C ASP A 78 6.86 -15.19 21.33
N LYS A 79 8.09 -15.02 21.83
CA LYS A 79 9.29 -14.86 21.00
C LYS A 79 9.32 -15.91 19.87
N GLU A 80 9.77 -15.49 18.69
CA GLU A 80 9.90 -16.30 17.46
C GLU A 80 8.59 -16.85 16.84
N ASN A 81 7.42 -16.56 17.39
CA ASN A 81 6.14 -17.04 16.86
C ASN A 81 5.48 -16.10 15.83
N LEU A 82 5.93 -14.85 15.68
CA LEU A 82 5.59 -13.99 14.54
C LEU A 82 6.73 -14.06 13.53
N LYS A 83 6.48 -14.61 12.35
CA LYS A 83 7.45 -14.75 11.27
C LYS A 83 7.05 -13.91 10.08
N TYR A 84 7.96 -13.10 9.58
CA TYR A 84 7.85 -12.43 8.29
C TYR A 84 8.86 -13.05 7.33
N SER A 85 8.46 -13.35 6.11
CA SER A 85 9.36 -13.86 5.08
C SER A 85 9.09 -13.24 3.73
N THR A 86 10.14 -13.17 2.90
CA THR A 86 10.05 -12.74 1.51
C THR A 86 11.12 -13.43 0.68
N SER A 87 10.80 -13.75 -0.58
CA SER A 87 11.70 -14.42 -1.51
C SER A 87 11.71 -13.72 -2.87
N ARG A 88 12.88 -13.65 -3.51
CA ARG A 88 13.01 -13.05 -4.86
C ARG A 88 12.09 -13.72 -5.87
N THR A 89 11.60 -12.91 -6.80
CA THR A 89 10.84 -13.31 -7.98
C THR A 89 11.51 -12.75 -9.24
N ASP A 90 11.40 -13.45 -10.36
CA ASP A 90 11.92 -13.00 -11.65
C ASP A 90 11.02 -11.95 -12.31
N GLN A 91 11.65 -11.02 -13.02
CA GLN A 91 10.98 -10.07 -13.89
C GLN A 91 11.82 -9.86 -15.14
N LYS A 92 11.17 -9.87 -16.31
CA LYS A 92 11.83 -9.53 -17.57
C LYS A 92 11.95 -8.02 -17.73
N TYR A 93 13.06 -7.56 -18.27
CA TYR A 93 13.12 -6.19 -18.80
C TYR A 93 12.15 -6.05 -19.97
N ILE A 94 11.49 -4.88 -20.09
CA ILE A 94 10.55 -4.63 -21.18
C ILE A 94 11.27 -4.63 -22.53
N VAL A 95 12.51 -4.14 -22.61
CA VAL A 95 13.31 -4.21 -23.84
C VAL A 95 13.55 -5.66 -24.30
N PHE A 96 13.67 -6.60 -23.37
CA PHE A 96 13.79 -8.02 -23.69
C PHE A 96 12.47 -8.60 -24.20
N ILE A 97 11.34 -8.22 -23.59
CA ILE A 97 10.00 -8.64 -24.03
C ILE A 97 9.70 -8.11 -25.45
N GLU A 98 9.89 -6.81 -25.67
CA GLU A 98 9.39 -6.10 -26.85
C GLU A 98 10.37 -6.14 -28.04
N LYS A 99 11.68 -6.29 -27.78
CA LYS A 99 12.71 -6.26 -28.83
C LYS A 99 13.62 -7.49 -28.85
N GLY A 100 13.48 -8.42 -27.89
CA GLY A 100 14.36 -9.59 -27.77
C GLY A 100 15.81 -9.25 -27.39
N LYS A 101 16.09 -8.01 -27.00
CA LYS A 101 17.44 -7.54 -26.67
C LYS A 101 17.76 -7.78 -25.21
N LYS A 102 18.95 -8.32 -24.96
CA LYS A 102 19.49 -8.58 -23.62
C LYS A 102 20.14 -7.32 -23.05
N VAL A 103 20.19 -7.25 -21.72
CA VAL A 103 20.84 -6.18 -20.96
C VAL A 103 22.21 -6.64 -20.50
N GLU A 104 23.20 -5.75 -20.60
CA GLU A 104 24.57 -6.01 -20.19
C GLU A 104 24.65 -6.31 -18.69
N ASN A 105 25.35 -7.38 -18.29
CA ASN A 105 25.53 -7.80 -16.89
C ASN A 105 24.23 -8.08 -16.11
N ALA A 106 23.10 -8.23 -16.81
CA ALA A 106 21.82 -8.60 -16.21
C ALA A 106 21.72 -10.10 -15.87
N LEU A 107 20.55 -10.53 -15.42
CA LEU A 107 20.30 -11.92 -15.04
C LEU A 107 19.61 -12.67 -16.16
N ASP A 108 19.95 -13.95 -16.30
CA ASP A 108 19.08 -14.94 -16.90
C ASP A 108 18.34 -15.71 -15.80
N PHE A 109 17.16 -16.23 -16.11
CA PHE A 109 16.33 -16.96 -15.15
C PHE A 109 15.96 -18.34 -15.68
N ASP A 110 16.39 -19.37 -14.95
CA ASP A 110 16.01 -20.75 -15.22
C ASP A 110 14.68 -21.06 -14.56
N ASN A 111 13.64 -21.25 -15.38
CA ASN A 111 12.29 -21.50 -14.88
C ASN A 111 12.12 -22.90 -14.25
N VAL A 112 13.05 -23.84 -14.46
CA VAL A 112 13.04 -25.17 -13.85
C VAL A 112 13.68 -25.11 -12.47
N THR A 113 14.92 -24.60 -12.38
CA THR A 113 15.66 -24.55 -11.10
C THR A 113 15.29 -23.36 -10.22
N LYS A 114 14.57 -22.37 -10.77
CA LYS A 114 14.22 -21.10 -10.11
C LYS A 114 15.42 -20.27 -9.67
N LYS A 115 16.54 -20.42 -10.38
CA LYS A 115 17.79 -19.71 -10.09
C LYS A 115 18.09 -18.63 -11.13
N PHE A 116 18.79 -17.60 -10.66
CA PHE A 116 19.35 -16.56 -11.51
C PHE A 116 20.80 -16.87 -11.81
N ASN A 117 21.21 -16.60 -13.05
CA ASN A 117 22.61 -16.64 -13.46
C ASN A 117 22.99 -15.26 -14.01
N LYS A 118 24.11 -14.73 -13.56
CA LYS A 118 24.62 -13.45 -14.05
C LYS A 118 25.26 -13.64 -15.43
N THR A 119 24.80 -12.88 -16.42
CA THR A 119 25.24 -12.96 -17.82
C THR A 119 24.86 -11.66 -18.55
N ASN A 120 24.77 -11.67 -19.87
CA ASN A 120 24.01 -10.68 -20.62
C ASN A 120 22.58 -11.22 -20.79
N GLY A 121 21.71 -10.85 -19.86
CA GLY A 121 20.44 -11.51 -19.61
C GLY A 121 19.21 -10.66 -19.93
N GLY A 122 18.03 -11.27 -19.81
CA GLY A 122 16.74 -10.62 -20.05
C GLY A 122 15.97 -10.27 -18.78
N TYR A 123 16.53 -10.54 -17.59
CA TYR A 123 15.83 -10.51 -16.32
C TYR A 123 16.53 -9.68 -15.25
N TYR A 124 15.74 -9.20 -14.31
CA TYR A 124 16.17 -8.75 -12.99
C TYR A 124 15.32 -9.45 -11.92
N ALA A 125 15.80 -9.45 -10.68
CA ALA A 125 15.11 -10.05 -9.55
C ALA A 125 14.45 -8.95 -8.70
N ARG A 126 13.28 -9.24 -8.14
CA ARG A 126 12.54 -8.29 -7.29
C ARG A 126 11.73 -9.00 -6.21
N LEU A 127 11.43 -8.29 -5.14
CA LEU A 127 10.62 -8.78 -4.01
C LEU A 127 9.88 -7.64 -3.33
N GLY A 128 8.82 -7.99 -2.60
CA GLY A 128 8.17 -7.09 -1.64
C GLY A 128 8.95 -7.05 -0.32
N TRP A 129 9.05 -5.85 0.27
CA TRP A 129 9.66 -5.58 1.57
C TRP A 129 8.75 -4.65 2.37
N PHE A 130 7.99 -5.21 3.31
CA PHE A 130 7.00 -4.51 4.13
C PHE A 130 5.96 -3.72 3.30
N GLY A 131 5.49 -4.32 2.21
CA GLY A 131 4.48 -3.78 1.29
C GLY A 131 5.04 -3.02 0.09
N ASP A 132 6.31 -2.62 0.12
CA ASP A 132 6.93 -1.86 -0.98
C ASP A 132 7.77 -2.78 -1.90
N LEU A 133 7.85 -2.45 -3.20
CA LEU A 133 8.64 -3.19 -4.17
C LEU A 133 10.11 -2.79 -4.16
N TYR A 134 11.01 -3.77 -4.11
CA TYR A 134 12.46 -3.60 -4.27
C TYR A 134 13.03 -4.54 -5.34
N VAL A 135 14.13 -4.10 -5.94
CA VAL A 135 14.99 -4.91 -6.80
C VAL A 135 16.06 -5.59 -5.94
N ALA A 136 16.20 -6.90 -6.11
CA ALA A 136 17.23 -7.70 -5.46
C ALA A 136 18.51 -7.65 -6.31
N LEU A 137 19.54 -6.97 -5.79
CA LEU A 137 20.76 -6.64 -6.52
C LEU A 137 21.49 -7.90 -6.99
N ASN A 138 21.78 -8.02 -8.28
CA ASN A 138 22.36 -9.24 -8.89
C ASN A 138 21.61 -10.53 -8.50
N GLY A 139 20.32 -10.45 -8.20
CA GLY A 139 19.54 -11.60 -7.76
C GLY A 139 19.55 -11.85 -6.26
N LYS A 140 20.27 -11.08 -5.44
CA LYS A 140 20.44 -11.35 -4.01
C LYS A 140 19.36 -10.66 -3.17
N SER A 141 18.48 -11.44 -2.56
CA SER A 141 17.36 -10.96 -1.73
C SER A 141 17.82 -10.15 -0.51
N ASN A 142 19.05 -10.33 -0.05
CA ASN A 142 19.62 -9.58 1.06
C ASN A 142 20.26 -8.24 0.68
N LYS A 143 20.20 -7.82 -0.60
CA LYS A 143 20.68 -6.51 -1.06
C LYS A 143 19.58 -5.85 -1.88
N LEU A 144 18.91 -4.89 -1.27
CA LEU A 144 17.71 -4.26 -1.82
C LEU A 144 18.02 -2.88 -2.39
N SER A 145 17.49 -2.60 -3.57
CA SER A 145 17.46 -1.25 -4.15
C SER A 145 16.05 -0.88 -4.59
N LYS A 146 15.71 0.41 -4.49
CA LYS A 146 14.43 0.93 -4.99
C LYS A 146 14.43 0.96 -6.52
N LEU A 147 13.32 0.54 -7.11
CA LEU A 147 13.05 0.78 -8.53
C LEU A 147 12.57 2.23 -8.69
N LEU A 148 13.42 3.09 -9.25
CA LEU A 148 13.13 4.51 -9.41
C LEU A 148 12.26 4.79 -10.64
N LEU A 149 12.55 4.07 -11.73
CA LEU A 149 11.83 4.22 -12.99
C LEU A 149 11.74 2.89 -13.71
N GLU A 150 10.56 2.56 -14.21
CA GLU A 150 10.33 1.55 -15.23
C GLU A 150 9.26 2.07 -16.19
N GLN A 151 9.67 2.47 -17.40
CA GLN A 151 8.73 2.94 -18.42
C GLN A 151 7.79 1.82 -18.84
N LYS A 152 6.48 2.09 -18.91
CA LYS A 152 5.52 1.16 -19.50
C LYS A 152 5.80 0.96 -20.98
N LYS A 153 5.39 -0.19 -21.53
CA LYS A 153 5.68 -0.58 -22.92
C LYS A 153 5.20 0.45 -23.96
N ASP A 154 4.12 1.16 -23.69
CA ASP A 154 3.51 2.17 -24.56
C ASP A 154 4.09 3.58 -24.37
N GLN A 155 4.92 3.79 -23.35
CA GLN A 155 5.55 5.08 -23.09
C GLN A 155 6.79 5.29 -23.98
N LYS A 156 7.06 6.57 -24.25
CA LYS A 156 8.24 7.06 -24.96
C LYS A 156 8.69 8.37 -24.34
N LYS A 157 10.00 8.58 -24.23
CA LYS A 157 10.58 9.89 -23.93
C LYS A 157 11.30 10.40 -25.17
N THR A 158 10.95 11.60 -25.61
CA THR A 158 11.69 12.32 -26.65
C THR A 158 12.56 13.38 -25.97
N LEU A 159 13.84 13.45 -26.34
CA LEU A 159 14.77 14.50 -25.94
C LEU A 159 15.17 15.29 -27.17
N LYS A 160 15.08 16.62 -27.09
CA LYS A 160 15.75 17.52 -28.04
C LYS A 160 17.26 17.56 -27.74
N LEU A 161 18.09 17.85 -28.76
CA LEU A 161 19.50 18.19 -28.54
C LEU A 161 19.65 19.24 -27.42
N GLY A 162 20.49 18.94 -26.43
CA GLY A 162 20.73 19.75 -25.24
C GLY A 162 19.69 19.57 -24.10
N GLU A 163 18.59 18.85 -24.34
CA GLU A 163 17.59 18.57 -23.31
C GLU A 163 18.08 17.50 -22.35
N SER A 164 17.78 17.70 -21.07
CA SER A 164 18.02 16.75 -19.98
C SER A 164 16.70 16.18 -19.46
N TRP A 165 16.70 14.88 -19.15
CA TRP A 165 15.60 14.22 -18.47
C TRP A 165 16.01 13.78 -17.07
N ASN A 166 15.34 14.37 -16.07
CA ASN A 166 15.45 13.96 -14.68
C ASN A 166 14.72 12.63 -14.45
N LEU A 167 15.48 11.65 -13.97
CA LEU A 167 15.05 10.27 -13.75
C LEU A 167 14.74 9.96 -12.27
N GLY A 168 14.94 10.92 -11.37
CA GLY A 168 14.81 10.75 -9.92
C GLY A 168 16.15 10.58 -9.20
N GLU A 169 16.18 10.84 -7.90
CA GLU A 169 17.37 10.74 -7.02
C GLU A 169 18.65 11.40 -7.57
N GLY A 170 18.49 12.50 -8.33
CA GLY A 170 19.58 13.27 -8.92
C GLY A 170 20.15 12.69 -10.22
N PHE A 171 19.65 11.54 -10.69
CA PHE A 171 19.99 10.99 -12.00
C PHE A 171 19.38 11.81 -13.13
N ASN A 172 20.21 12.14 -14.13
CA ASN A 172 19.76 12.83 -15.34
C ASN A 172 20.44 12.25 -16.57
N ILE A 173 19.69 12.10 -17.67
CA ILE A 173 20.24 11.77 -18.99
C ILE A 173 20.07 12.94 -19.96
N THR A 174 21.16 13.37 -20.59
CA THR A 174 21.20 14.52 -21.51
C THR A 174 21.60 14.08 -22.91
N ALA A 175 20.91 14.59 -23.93
CA ALA A 175 21.30 14.43 -25.33
C ALA A 175 22.37 15.47 -25.71
N VAL A 176 23.64 15.07 -25.73
CA VAL A 176 24.78 15.99 -25.94
C VAL A 176 25.02 16.26 -27.42
N SER A 177 24.97 15.22 -28.26
CA SER A 177 25.04 15.35 -29.72
C SER A 177 24.15 14.31 -30.38
N LEU A 178 23.63 14.64 -31.55
CA LEU A 178 22.75 13.77 -32.35
C LEU A 178 23.16 13.88 -33.82
N ASP A 179 23.56 12.76 -34.42
CA ASP A 179 23.94 12.67 -35.82
C ASP A 179 22.93 11.82 -36.59
N THR A 180 22.17 12.48 -37.46
CA THR A 180 21.16 11.85 -38.32
C THR A 180 21.69 11.49 -39.71
N LYS A 181 22.95 11.79 -40.01
CA LYS A 181 23.57 11.56 -41.32
C LYS A 181 24.28 10.21 -41.40
N THR A 182 24.67 9.63 -40.28
CA THR A 182 25.26 8.29 -40.23
C THR A 182 24.18 7.20 -40.36
N ASN A 183 24.61 6.00 -40.79
CA ASN A 183 23.75 4.82 -40.82
C ASN A 183 24.49 3.63 -40.16
N PRO A 184 24.10 3.16 -38.96
CA PRO A 184 22.98 3.66 -38.14
C PRO A 184 23.23 5.08 -37.60
N ARG A 185 22.14 5.81 -37.29
CA ARG A 185 22.21 7.16 -36.70
C ARG A 185 22.75 7.08 -35.28
N GLN A 186 23.40 8.15 -34.83
CA GLN A 186 24.21 8.16 -33.61
C GLN A 186 23.78 9.25 -32.64
N ALA A 187 23.90 8.97 -31.35
CA ALA A 187 23.73 9.95 -30.28
C ALA A 187 24.89 9.84 -29.29
N LEU A 188 25.36 10.98 -28.78
CA LEU A 188 26.17 11.05 -27.57
C LEU A 188 25.26 11.37 -26.39
N LEU A 189 25.13 10.44 -25.46
CA LEU A 189 24.32 10.59 -24.25
C LEU A 189 25.21 10.71 -23.03
N ASN A 190 24.94 11.70 -22.18
CA ASN A 190 25.62 11.91 -20.91
C ASN A 190 24.68 11.56 -19.75
N LEU A 191 25.02 10.52 -18.99
CA LEU A 191 24.36 10.14 -17.76
C LEU A 191 25.08 10.79 -16.59
N THR A 192 24.34 11.52 -15.76
CA THR A 192 24.88 12.24 -14.60
C THR A 192 24.12 11.88 -13.34
N LYS A 193 24.76 12.07 -12.19
CA LYS A 193 24.11 12.08 -10.88
C LYS A 193 24.60 13.28 -10.07
N ASN A 194 23.67 14.11 -9.60
CA ASN A 194 24.00 15.35 -8.88
C ASN A 194 25.06 16.18 -9.64
N ASP A 195 24.81 16.38 -10.94
CA ASP A 195 25.66 17.11 -11.89
C ASP A 195 27.05 16.50 -12.16
N ARG A 196 27.38 15.35 -11.57
CA ARG A 196 28.61 14.60 -11.86
C ARG A 196 28.36 13.60 -12.97
N THR A 197 29.16 13.62 -14.03
CA THR A 197 29.11 12.61 -15.10
C THR A 197 29.47 11.24 -14.54
N LEU A 198 28.55 10.30 -14.73
CA LEU A 198 28.72 8.88 -14.46
C LEU A 198 29.24 8.15 -15.70
N ASP A 199 28.71 8.52 -16.87
CA ASP A 199 29.05 7.93 -18.15
C ASP A 199 28.73 8.87 -19.30
N ASN A 200 29.51 8.78 -20.37
CA ASN A 200 29.33 9.54 -21.60
C ASN A 200 29.53 8.59 -22.78
N LYS A 201 28.43 8.21 -23.44
CA LYS A 201 28.40 7.05 -24.34
C LYS A 201 27.85 7.41 -25.71
N VAL A 202 28.59 7.03 -26.75
CA VAL A 202 28.08 7.01 -28.12
C VAL A 202 27.19 5.77 -28.27
N VAL A 203 25.96 5.98 -28.72
CA VAL A 203 24.95 4.94 -28.93
C VAL A 203 24.32 5.10 -30.31
N TYR A 204 23.82 4.00 -30.85
CA TYR A 204 23.22 3.93 -32.18
C TYR A 204 21.71 3.65 -32.08
N GLU A 205 20.95 4.05 -33.10
CA GLU A 205 19.57 3.58 -33.24
C GLU A 205 19.50 2.05 -33.16
N GLY A 206 18.60 1.53 -32.32
CA GLY A 206 18.45 0.10 -32.07
C GLY A 206 19.32 -0.48 -30.95
N ASP A 207 20.16 0.32 -30.32
CA ASP A 207 20.98 -0.10 -29.18
C ASP A 207 20.21 -0.16 -27.86
N VAL A 208 20.75 -0.97 -26.94
CA VAL A 208 20.41 -0.94 -25.52
C VAL A 208 21.56 -0.27 -24.79
N TYR A 209 21.37 0.98 -24.39
CA TYR A 209 22.30 1.65 -23.50
C TYR A 209 22.11 1.12 -22.08
N THR A 210 23.10 0.36 -21.60
CA THR A 210 23.23 -0.02 -20.17
C THR A 210 24.38 0.74 -19.53
N TYR A 211 24.16 1.31 -18.34
CA TYR A 211 25.22 1.79 -17.45
C TYR A 211 25.38 0.80 -16.28
N VAL A 212 26.62 0.35 -16.10
CA VAL A 212 26.99 -0.71 -15.15
C VAL A 212 27.96 -0.14 -14.12
N VAL A 213 27.58 -0.21 -12.85
CA VAL A 213 28.46 0.16 -11.73
C VAL A 213 29.39 -1.01 -11.42
N LYS A 214 30.69 -0.75 -11.42
CA LYS A 214 31.71 -1.80 -11.24
C LYS A 214 31.71 -2.45 -9.87
N ASN A 215 31.41 -1.69 -8.82
CA ASN A 215 31.20 -2.20 -7.48
C ASN A 215 30.11 -1.37 -6.80
N LEU A 216 29.01 -2.01 -6.42
CA LEU A 216 27.91 -1.38 -5.69
C LEU A 216 27.60 -2.22 -4.45
N GLN A 217 27.94 -1.69 -3.26
CA GLN A 217 27.81 -2.40 -1.98
C GLN A 217 28.39 -3.83 -2.01
N GLY A 218 29.60 -3.98 -2.58
CA GLY A 218 30.28 -5.28 -2.66
C GLY A 218 29.80 -6.20 -3.77
N GLU A 219 28.80 -5.80 -4.57
CA GLU A 219 28.40 -6.53 -5.77
C GLU A 219 29.10 -5.97 -7.00
N SER A 220 29.75 -6.83 -7.78
CA SER A 220 30.41 -6.43 -9.02
C SER A 220 29.39 -6.17 -10.14
N ASP A 221 29.81 -5.43 -11.17
CA ASP A 221 29.14 -5.23 -12.46
C ASP A 221 27.60 -5.20 -12.37
N VAL A 222 27.06 -4.18 -11.70
CA VAL A 222 25.63 -4.04 -11.47
C VAL A 222 25.01 -3.10 -12.51
N PRO A 223 24.10 -3.56 -13.39
CA PRO A 223 23.35 -2.65 -14.25
C PRO A 223 22.39 -1.81 -13.40
N ILE A 224 22.56 -0.50 -13.41
CA ILE A 224 21.66 0.41 -12.67
C ILE A 224 20.73 1.21 -13.59
N PHE A 225 21.13 1.44 -14.85
CA PHE A 225 20.35 2.18 -15.84
C PHE A 225 20.35 1.42 -17.16
N VAL A 226 19.16 1.31 -17.77
CA VAL A 226 18.93 0.67 -19.06
C VAL A 226 17.99 1.55 -19.87
N THR A 227 18.28 1.79 -21.16
CA THR A 227 17.32 2.39 -22.08
C THR A 227 17.53 1.91 -23.51
N TYR A 228 16.45 1.79 -24.27
CA TYR A 228 16.49 1.45 -25.69
C TYR A 228 16.45 2.74 -26.54
N ILE A 229 17.32 2.80 -27.55
CA ILE A 229 17.37 3.92 -28.51
C ILE A 229 16.41 3.59 -29.65
N GLU A 230 15.19 4.12 -29.60
CA GLU A 230 14.13 3.80 -30.56
C GLU A 230 14.34 4.51 -31.90
N SER A 231 14.64 5.81 -31.86
CA SER A 231 14.92 6.59 -33.07
C SER A 231 15.72 7.85 -32.74
N ILE A 232 16.47 8.34 -33.72
CA ILE A 232 17.20 9.60 -33.73
C ILE A 232 16.82 10.29 -35.03
N PHE A 233 16.25 11.48 -34.98
CA PHE A 233 15.72 12.12 -36.19
C PHE A 233 15.72 13.64 -36.08
N THR A 234 15.71 14.29 -37.23
CA THR A 234 15.48 15.72 -37.32
C THR A 234 14.00 15.95 -37.61
N GLY A 235 13.37 16.85 -36.86
CA GLY A 235 11.96 17.20 -37.04
C GLY A 235 11.67 17.80 -38.41
N ALA A 236 10.38 17.98 -38.70
CA ALA A 236 9.94 18.67 -39.90
C ALA A 236 10.62 20.05 -40.01
N GLU A 237 10.97 20.46 -41.23
CA GLU A 237 11.66 21.72 -41.54
C GLU A 237 13.11 21.83 -41.04
N GLY A 238 13.69 20.76 -40.47
CA GLY A 238 15.11 20.76 -40.09
C GLY A 238 15.43 21.54 -38.81
N ALA A 239 14.41 22.02 -38.08
CA ALA A 239 14.58 22.98 -36.98
C ALA A 239 15.20 22.41 -35.69
N ALA A 240 15.10 21.10 -35.47
CA ALA A 240 15.63 20.46 -34.27
C ALA A 240 15.87 18.96 -34.48
N THR A 241 16.91 18.45 -33.83
CA THR A 241 17.21 17.01 -33.78
C THR A 241 16.82 16.43 -32.44
N PHE A 242 16.29 15.20 -32.46
CA PHE A 242 15.72 14.51 -31.32
C PHE A 242 16.23 13.08 -31.22
N VAL A 243 16.24 12.55 -30.00
CA VAL A 243 16.37 11.12 -29.72
C VAL A 243 15.14 10.64 -28.95
N GLN A 244 14.59 9.49 -29.33
CA GLN A 244 13.53 8.80 -28.62
C GLN A 244 14.08 7.62 -27.85
N LEU A 245 13.77 7.61 -26.56
CA LEU A 245 14.12 6.59 -25.60
C LEU A 245 12.87 5.81 -25.20
N ARG A 246 12.98 4.48 -25.15
CA ARG A 246 11.94 3.58 -24.67
C ARG A 246 12.50 2.54 -23.72
N TYR A 247 11.60 1.92 -22.96
CA TYR A 247 11.91 0.82 -22.05
C TYR A 247 12.97 1.20 -21.01
N THR A 248 12.98 2.47 -20.61
CA THR A 248 13.94 2.98 -19.63
C THR A 248 13.65 2.35 -18.26
N TRP A 249 14.70 1.81 -17.65
CA TRP A 249 14.67 1.18 -16.33
C TRP A 249 15.83 1.74 -15.50
N LEU A 250 15.57 2.13 -14.25
CA LEU A 250 16.54 2.72 -13.33
C LEU A 250 16.28 2.23 -11.90
N ILE A 251 17.33 1.75 -11.23
CA ILE A 251 17.33 1.53 -9.78
C ILE A 251 18.18 2.57 -9.06
N SER A 252 17.91 2.74 -7.78
CA SER A 252 18.75 3.53 -6.90
C SER A 252 20.12 2.88 -6.73
N ASP A 253 21.15 3.70 -6.57
CA ASP A 253 22.47 3.28 -6.11
C ASP A 253 22.57 3.34 -4.56
N ASN A 254 21.52 3.76 -3.86
CA ASN A 254 21.39 3.60 -2.41
C ASN A 254 20.86 2.19 -2.10
N VAL A 255 21.78 1.27 -1.86
CA VAL A 255 21.47 -0.14 -1.60
C VAL A 255 21.42 -0.40 -0.09
N THR A 256 20.38 -1.09 0.35
CA THR A 256 20.23 -1.60 1.72
C THR A 256 20.68 -3.06 1.76
N GLU A 257 21.77 -3.34 2.48
CA GLU A 257 22.19 -4.71 2.77
C GLU A 257 21.54 -5.19 4.08
N ILE A 258 20.98 -6.39 4.08
CA ILE A 258 20.29 -7.02 5.21
C ILE A 258 21.13 -8.19 5.69
N LYS A 259 21.50 -8.19 6.96
CA LYS A 259 22.38 -9.19 7.57
C LYS A 259 21.61 -10.01 8.60
N LEU A 260 22.18 -11.17 8.93
CA LEU A 260 21.70 -11.95 10.07
C LEU A 260 21.75 -11.08 11.32
N ASP A 261 20.77 -11.23 12.19
CA ASP A 261 20.61 -10.49 13.45
C ASP A 261 20.29 -8.98 13.32
N ASP A 262 20.14 -8.45 12.09
CA ASP A 262 19.62 -7.08 11.89
C ASP A 262 18.21 -6.97 12.47
N LYS A 263 17.91 -5.83 13.11
CA LYS A 263 16.61 -5.56 13.74
C LYS A 263 15.78 -4.57 12.94
N PHE A 264 14.52 -4.93 12.71
CA PHE A 264 13.49 -4.13 12.06
C PHE A 264 12.28 -4.03 13.00
N GLY A 265 12.31 -3.02 13.88
CA GLY A 265 11.30 -2.86 14.91
C GLY A 265 11.27 -4.05 15.87
N GLU A 266 10.13 -4.72 15.98
CA GLU A 266 9.97 -5.91 16.83
C GLU A 266 10.56 -7.19 16.21
N LEU A 267 11.00 -7.13 14.96
CA LEU A 267 11.50 -8.28 14.19
C LEU A 267 13.03 -8.30 14.12
N GLU A 268 13.61 -9.48 14.14
CA GLU A 268 15.04 -9.75 13.95
C GLU A 268 15.24 -10.75 12.82
N VAL A 269 16.25 -10.52 11.97
CA VAL A 269 16.59 -11.40 10.85
C VAL A 269 17.17 -12.72 11.35
N LYS A 270 16.48 -13.81 11.04
CA LYS A 270 16.90 -15.19 11.36
C LYS A 270 17.48 -15.93 10.15
N GLU A 271 17.18 -15.48 8.95
CA GLU A 271 17.79 -15.98 7.72
C GLU A 271 18.01 -14.83 6.75
N SER A 272 19.25 -14.68 6.28
CA SER A 272 19.61 -13.75 5.21
C SER A 272 20.49 -14.46 4.19
N ASN A 273 19.93 -14.74 3.01
CA ASN A 273 20.68 -15.31 1.91
C ASN A 273 20.23 -14.73 0.57
N GLU A 274 20.81 -15.25 -0.51
CA GLU A 274 20.52 -14.74 -1.84
C GLU A 274 19.07 -14.98 -2.26
N GLU A 275 18.41 -16.03 -1.79
CA GLU A 275 17.07 -16.43 -2.23
C GLU A 275 15.96 -15.79 -1.42
N ARG A 276 16.12 -15.71 -0.11
CA ARG A 276 15.05 -15.29 0.80
C ARG A 276 15.57 -14.63 2.07
N LEU A 277 14.66 -13.94 2.72
CA LEU A 277 14.80 -13.37 4.05
C LEU A 277 13.73 -13.96 4.97
N ILE A 278 14.11 -14.32 6.19
CA ILE A 278 13.18 -14.71 7.25
C ILE A 278 13.51 -13.89 8.49
N LEU A 279 12.49 -13.23 9.02
CA LEU A 279 12.55 -12.44 10.24
C LEU A 279 11.57 -13.04 11.25
N SER A 280 11.89 -12.97 12.53
CA SER A 280 10.97 -13.34 13.60
C SER A 280 10.98 -12.32 14.74
N ASN A 281 9.92 -12.26 15.53
CA ASN A 281 9.88 -11.36 16.68
C ASN A 281 10.93 -11.73 17.73
N ASP A 282 11.72 -10.75 18.18
CA ASP A 282 12.80 -10.95 19.16
C ASP A 282 12.31 -10.95 20.62
N GLY A 283 11.07 -10.50 20.85
CA GLY A 283 10.40 -10.51 22.14
C GLY A 283 8.91 -10.86 22.03
N GLY A 284 8.24 -11.00 23.16
CA GLY A 284 6.79 -11.28 23.19
C GLY A 284 5.95 -10.07 22.78
N ILE A 285 4.91 -10.28 21.96
CA ILE A 285 3.97 -9.25 21.52
C ILE A 285 2.63 -9.46 22.23
N SER A 286 2.25 -8.54 23.11
CA SER A 286 0.93 -8.59 23.77
C SER A 286 -0.18 -8.10 22.85
N LEU A 287 -1.24 -8.88 22.70
CA LEU A 287 -2.47 -8.57 21.96
C LEU A 287 -3.57 -8.04 22.91
N SER A 288 -3.24 -6.96 23.62
CA SER A 288 -4.14 -6.28 24.56
C SER A 288 -5.40 -5.74 23.84
N LEU A 289 -6.53 -5.67 24.55
CA LEU A 289 -7.78 -5.16 23.99
C LEU A 289 -7.62 -3.73 23.45
N ASN A 290 -8.28 -3.45 22.32
CA ASN A 290 -8.31 -2.14 21.66
C ASN A 290 -6.93 -1.56 21.30
N ALA A 291 -5.90 -2.40 21.20
CA ALA A 291 -4.55 -1.93 20.96
C ALA A 291 -4.16 -1.99 19.49
N VAL A 292 -3.29 -1.07 19.09
CA VAL A 292 -2.55 -1.13 17.82
C VAL A 292 -1.10 -1.38 18.14
N LYS A 293 -0.60 -2.58 17.83
CA LYS A 293 0.75 -3.03 18.16
C LYS A 293 1.68 -2.74 16.97
N PRO A 294 2.62 -1.78 17.09
CA PRO A 294 3.59 -1.55 16.03
C PRO A 294 4.48 -2.78 15.86
N ILE A 295 4.81 -3.13 14.62
CA ILE A 295 5.78 -4.17 14.30
C ILE A 295 7.01 -3.52 13.68
N TYR A 296 6.86 -2.88 12.53
CA TYR A 296 7.92 -2.12 11.86
C TYR A 296 7.33 -1.14 10.84
N ASN A 297 7.73 0.13 10.90
CA ASN A 297 7.19 1.21 10.05
C ASN A 297 5.65 1.22 9.99
N ASP A 298 5.08 1.07 8.80
CA ASP A 298 3.64 1.07 8.57
C ASP A 298 2.98 -0.24 9.02
N LEU A 299 3.74 -1.34 9.18
CA LEU A 299 3.23 -2.65 9.59
C LEU A 299 2.91 -2.69 11.09
N LYS A 300 1.65 -2.96 11.41
CA LYS A 300 1.12 -3.06 12.78
C LYS A 300 0.12 -4.21 12.89
N ILE A 301 -0.27 -4.58 14.10
CA ILE A 301 -1.39 -5.48 14.40
C ILE A 301 -2.47 -4.70 15.13
N ARG A 302 -3.69 -4.66 14.57
CA ARG A 302 -4.86 -4.04 15.24
C ARG A 302 -5.67 -5.11 15.97
N VAL A 303 -5.88 -4.92 17.25
CA VAL A 303 -6.58 -5.85 18.13
C VAL A 303 -7.95 -5.29 18.50
N ALA A 304 -8.97 -6.14 18.44
CA ALA A 304 -10.34 -5.77 18.80
C ALA A 304 -10.46 -5.39 20.27
N ASP A 305 -11.36 -4.45 20.54
CA ASP A 305 -11.93 -4.26 21.88
C ASP A 305 -13.04 -5.28 22.14
N HIS A 306 -12.65 -6.54 22.34
CA HIS A 306 -13.59 -7.65 22.57
C HIS A 306 -12.95 -8.73 23.46
N VAL A 307 -13.78 -9.44 24.23
CA VAL A 307 -13.33 -10.55 25.11
C VAL A 307 -12.77 -11.73 24.32
N ASP A 308 -13.36 -12.00 23.16
CA ASP A 308 -12.79 -12.93 22.17
C ASP A 308 -11.64 -12.26 21.41
N LEU A 309 -10.56 -13.00 21.16
CA LEU A 309 -9.40 -12.54 20.42
C LEU A 309 -9.73 -12.40 18.94
N ARG A 310 -9.80 -11.14 18.50
CA ARG A 310 -9.87 -10.76 17.09
C ARG A 310 -8.78 -9.76 16.75
N PHE A 311 -8.06 -9.97 15.66
CA PHE A 311 -7.05 -9.03 15.20
C PHE A 311 -6.74 -9.22 13.72
N TYR A 312 -6.01 -8.27 13.15
CA TYR A 312 -5.43 -8.38 11.81
C TYR A 312 -4.17 -7.53 11.68
N PRO A 313 -3.26 -7.86 10.76
CA PRO A 313 -2.19 -6.95 10.38
C PRO A 313 -2.74 -5.78 9.56
N ILE A 314 -2.09 -4.62 9.67
CA ILE A 314 -2.38 -3.42 8.89
C ILE A 314 -1.09 -2.82 8.33
N LEU A 315 -1.19 -2.18 7.17
CA LEU A 315 -0.29 -1.10 6.78
C LEU A 315 -1.03 0.23 7.00
N GLU A 316 -0.55 1.06 7.93
CA GLU A 316 -1.11 2.39 8.22
C GLU A 316 -0.32 3.47 7.48
N LYS A 317 -0.81 3.91 6.31
CA LYS A 317 -0.21 4.99 5.53
C LYS A 317 -0.65 6.34 6.11
N THR A 318 0.31 7.19 6.47
CA THR A 318 0.08 8.49 7.11
C THR A 318 0.45 9.67 6.24
N ILE A 319 1.07 9.47 5.08
CA ILE A 319 1.42 10.58 4.20
C ILE A 319 0.15 11.07 3.48
N PRO A 320 -0.10 12.37 3.31
CA PRO A 320 -1.22 12.83 2.50
C PRO A 320 -1.06 12.40 1.03
N GLY A 321 -2.10 11.84 0.42
CA GLY A 321 -2.05 11.41 -0.97
C GLY A 321 -3.26 10.59 -1.39
N LYS A 322 -3.32 10.28 -2.69
CA LYS A 322 -4.24 9.27 -3.20
C LYS A 322 -3.57 7.91 -3.08
N TYR A 323 -4.23 6.98 -2.40
CA TYR A 323 -3.76 5.62 -2.23
C TYR A 323 -4.68 4.67 -2.99
N GLU A 324 -4.09 3.69 -3.65
CA GLU A 324 -4.83 2.55 -4.18
C GLU A 324 -4.99 1.52 -3.06
N ILE A 325 -6.24 1.15 -2.77
CA ILE A 325 -6.56 0.00 -1.93
C ILE A 325 -7.14 -1.04 -2.88
N ARG A 326 -6.44 -2.18 -3.03
CA ARG A 326 -6.92 -3.28 -3.86
C ARG A 326 -7.68 -4.30 -3.01
N GLY A 327 -8.54 -5.08 -3.68
CA GLY A 327 -9.06 -6.34 -3.14
C GLY A 327 -8.11 -7.52 -3.37
N GLY A 328 -8.52 -8.69 -2.91
CA GLY A 328 -7.93 -9.97 -3.27
C GLY A 328 -8.01 -10.16 -4.78
N VAL A 329 -7.00 -10.78 -5.37
CA VAL A 329 -6.88 -10.88 -6.82
C VAL A 329 -7.73 -12.04 -7.33
N TYR A 330 -8.33 -11.86 -8.51
CA TYR A 330 -8.86 -12.96 -9.29
C TYR A 330 -7.77 -13.47 -10.26
N ASP A 331 -7.53 -14.77 -10.24
CA ASP A 331 -6.63 -15.48 -11.15
C ASP A 331 -7.35 -16.76 -11.57
N GLU A 332 -7.52 -16.96 -12.88
CA GLU A 332 -8.30 -18.07 -13.45
C GLU A 332 -7.75 -19.46 -13.06
N ILE A 333 -6.49 -19.53 -12.65
CA ILE A 333 -5.80 -20.74 -12.22
C ILE A 333 -5.76 -20.83 -10.69
N LYS A 334 -5.28 -19.79 -10.01
CA LYS A 334 -4.95 -19.82 -8.57
C LYS A 334 -6.04 -19.27 -7.66
N TYR A 335 -6.70 -18.19 -8.05
CA TYR A 335 -7.58 -17.41 -7.17
C TYR A 335 -8.91 -17.12 -7.85
N LYS A 336 -9.81 -18.10 -7.88
CA LYS A 336 -11.03 -18.03 -8.72
C LYS A 336 -12.22 -17.29 -8.10
N SER A 337 -12.04 -16.65 -6.94
CA SER A 337 -13.14 -15.97 -6.25
C SER A 337 -13.45 -14.66 -6.96
N LEU A 338 -14.72 -14.49 -7.32
CA LEU A 338 -15.29 -13.27 -7.89
C LEU A 338 -16.17 -12.51 -6.88
N VAL A 339 -15.96 -12.77 -5.59
CA VAL A 339 -16.70 -12.14 -4.50
C VAL A 339 -15.72 -11.40 -3.61
N TRP A 340 -15.97 -10.12 -3.42
CA TRP A 340 -15.24 -9.23 -2.53
C TRP A 340 -16.18 -8.78 -1.42
N ASP A 341 -15.89 -9.21 -0.20
CA ASP A 341 -16.48 -8.67 1.02
C ASP A 341 -15.42 -7.86 1.78
N ALA A 342 -15.74 -7.36 2.97
CA ALA A 342 -14.76 -6.62 3.77
C ALA A 342 -13.53 -7.43 4.21
N GLN A 343 -13.53 -8.77 4.11
CA GLN A 343 -12.35 -9.59 4.39
C GLN A 343 -11.42 -9.64 3.18
N ARG A 344 -11.97 -9.66 1.96
CA ARG A 344 -11.21 -9.71 0.71
C ARG A 344 -11.03 -8.35 0.06
N PHE A 345 -11.64 -7.29 0.57
CA PHE A 345 -11.48 -5.94 0.05
C PHE A 345 -11.50 -4.92 1.20
N PRO A 346 -10.33 -4.50 1.71
CA PRO A 346 -10.24 -3.63 2.89
C PRO A 346 -10.74 -2.20 2.68
N ALA A 347 -11.14 -1.84 1.45
CA ALA A 347 -11.86 -0.60 1.20
C ALA A 347 -13.32 -0.66 1.73
N PHE A 348 -13.88 -1.86 1.92
CA PHE A 348 -15.19 -2.02 2.54
C PHE A 348 -15.10 -1.95 4.06
N TRP A 349 -16.13 -1.37 4.65
CA TRP A 349 -16.13 -1.17 6.09
C TRP A 349 -16.21 -2.48 6.88
N TYR A 350 -15.33 -2.60 7.89
CA TYR A 350 -15.34 -3.69 8.87
C TYR A 350 -15.28 -3.17 10.31
N ALA A 351 -16.28 -3.53 11.11
CA ALA A 351 -16.33 -3.25 12.54
C ALA A 351 -15.66 -4.38 13.34
N LEU A 352 -14.37 -4.23 13.61
CA LEU A 352 -13.53 -5.24 14.26
C LEU A 352 -14.08 -5.77 15.61
N PRO A 353 -14.48 -4.95 16.60
CA PRO A 353 -15.03 -5.46 17.86
C PRO A 353 -16.26 -6.36 17.69
N GLY A 354 -17.13 -6.03 16.74
CA GLY A 354 -18.35 -6.78 16.47
C GLY A 354 -18.20 -7.89 15.44
N GLY A 355 -17.08 -7.94 14.72
CA GLY A 355 -16.86 -8.84 13.59
C GLY A 355 -17.87 -8.65 12.44
N LYS A 356 -18.33 -7.41 12.21
CA LYS A 356 -19.43 -7.14 11.26
C LYS A 356 -18.98 -6.28 10.09
N SER A 357 -19.49 -6.59 8.92
CA SER A 357 -19.43 -5.78 7.70
C SER A 357 -20.80 -5.84 7.00
N SER A 358 -20.96 -5.05 5.95
CA SER A 358 -22.23 -4.96 5.21
C SER A 358 -22.09 -5.10 3.71
N GLU A 359 -20.95 -4.72 3.15
CA GLU A 359 -20.77 -4.54 1.70
C GLU A 359 -20.25 -5.83 1.05
N THR A 360 -20.77 -6.11 -0.14
CA THR A 360 -20.21 -7.11 -1.06
C THR A 360 -20.18 -6.55 -2.48
N LEU A 361 -19.17 -6.95 -3.24
CA LEU A 361 -19.09 -6.79 -4.69
C LEU A 361 -18.89 -8.18 -5.29
N GLU A 362 -19.73 -8.54 -6.24
CA GLU A 362 -19.75 -9.86 -6.85
C GLU A 362 -19.84 -9.76 -8.36
N ILE A 363 -19.10 -10.62 -9.06
CA ILE A 363 -19.37 -10.94 -10.46
C ILE A 363 -20.04 -12.30 -10.51
N GLU A 364 -21.34 -12.30 -10.79
CA GLU A 364 -22.13 -13.52 -10.88
C GLU A 364 -21.75 -14.35 -12.13
N ASN A 365 -21.77 -15.68 -11.97
CA ASN A 365 -21.53 -16.66 -13.04
C ASN A 365 -20.08 -16.69 -13.58
N VAL A 366 -19.20 -17.27 -12.76
CA VAL A 366 -17.74 -17.41 -12.92
C VAL A 366 -17.28 -18.02 -14.25
N ASN A 367 -18.13 -18.78 -14.95
CA ASN A 367 -17.75 -19.50 -16.15
C ASN A 367 -17.64 -18.61 -17.40
N ILE A 368 -18.02 -17.32 -17.29
CA ILE A 368 -17.98 -16.37 -18.40
C ILE A 368 -16.58 -15.78 -18.59
N LEU A 369 -15.81 -15.60 -17.50
CA LEU A 369 -14.49 -14.97 -17.56
C LEU A 369 -13.37 -15.99 -17.72
N ASN A 370 -12.57 -15.83 -18.77
CA ASN A 370 -11.39 -16.66 -19.05
C ASN A 370 -10.42 -15.92 -19.98
N SER A 371 -9.32 -16.58 -20.36
CA SER A 371 -8.32 -16.05 -21.27
C SER A 371 -8.86 -15.44 -22.58
N THR A 372 -9.99 -15.92 -23.12
CA THR A 372 -10.60 -15.45 -24.38
C THR A 372 -11.83 -14.56 -24.20
N ASN A 373 -12.53 -14.64 -23.06
CA ASN A 373 -13.65 -13.77 -22.75
C ASN A 373 -13.40 -12.96 -21.46
N ARG A 374 -13.29 -11.65 -21.61
CA ARG A 374 -13.03 -10.70 -20.52
C ARG A 374 -14.16 -9.69 -20.35
N VAL A 375 -15.38 -10.07 -20.73
CA VAL A 375 -16.58 -9.25 -20.65
C VAL A 375 -17.44 -9.71 -19.50
N ILE A 376 -17.83 -8.78 -18.64
CA ILE A 376 -18.86 -9.01 -17.63
C ILE A 376 -20.19 -8.68 -18.29
N ASP A 377 -21.09 -9.67 -18.33
CA ASP A 377 -22.41 -9.48 -18.93
C ASP A 377 -23.24 -8.45 -18.16
N LYS A 378 -24.21 -7.87 -18.87
CA LYS A 378 -25.18 -6.93 -18.29
C LYS A 378 -25.80 -7.54 -17.02
N GLU A 379 -25.93 -6.71 -15.98
CA GLU A 379 -26.52 -7.09 -14.68
C GLU A 379 -25.74 -8.15 -13.88
N LYS A 380 -24.53 -8.53 -14.30
CA LYS A 380 -23.70 -9.53 -13.59
C LYS A 380 -22.63 -8.96 -12.66
N LEU A 381 -22.40 -7.65 -12.67
CA LEU A 381 -21.62 -6.96 -11.64
C LEU A 381 -22.56 -6.39 -10.58
N ILE A 382 -22.55 -7.01 -9.40
CA ILE A 382 -23.50 -6.70 -8.32
C ILE A 382 -22.74 -6.13 -7.13
N TYR A 383 -23.02 -4.88 -6.78
CA TYR A 383 -22.66 -4.32 -5.50
C TYR A 383 -23.89 -4.38 -4.58
N SER A 384 -23.73 -4.92 -3.38
CA SER A 384 -24.79 -5.04 -2.40
C SER A 384 -24.35 -4.56 -1.02
N THR A 385 -25.30 -4.11 -0.20
CA THR A 385 -25.05 -3.74 1.19
C THR A 385 -26.24 -4.09 2.07
N ILE A 386 -25.97 -4.55 3.29
CA ILE A 386 -27.01 -4.92 4.27
C ILE A 386 -26.90 -4.10 5.55
N LYS A 387 -28.03 -3.93 6.25
CA LYS A 387 -28.03 -3.28 7.55
C LYS A 387 -27.35 -4.17 8.59
N VAL A 388 -26.54 -3.53 9.41
CA VAL A 388 -25.81 -4.12 10.54
C VAL A 388 -26.30 -3.47 11.82
N ASP A 389 -26.57 -4.27 12.83
CA ASP A 389 -27.05 -3.81 14.13
C ASP A 389 -25.91 -3.25 14.98
N ARG A 390 -26.23 -2.17 15.70
CA ARG A 390 -25.37 -1.52 16.67
C ARG A 390 -26.24 -1.05 17.83
N LYS A 391 -25.90 -1.50 19.03
CA LYS A 391 -26.49 -0.98 20.27
C LYS A 391 -25.95 0.42 20.52
N TYR A 392 -26.79 1.29 21.08
CA TYR A 392 -26.30 2.57 21.61
C TYR A 392 -25.40 2.34 22.81
N ASP A 393 -24.31 3.09 22.91
CA ASP A 393 -23.40 2.99 24.05
C ASP A 393 -24.10 3.38 25.38
N VAL A 394 -25.08 4.29 25.35
CA VAL A 394 -25.90 4.59 26.56
C VAL A 394 -26.71 3.38 27.04
N PHE A 395 -27.14 2.50 26.13
CA PHE A 395 -27.81 1.26 26.50
C PHE A 395 -26.80 0.25 27.03
N ILE A 396 -25.64 0.09 26.38
CA ILE A 396 -24.59 -0.83 26.83
C ILE A 396 -24.11 -0.45 28.24
N GLU A 397 -23.82 0.83 28.48
CA GLU A 397 -23.16 1.30 29.70
C GLU A 397 -24.14 1.63 30.84
N LYS A 398 -25.39 2.02 30.52
CA LYS A 398 -26.38 2.49 31.52
C LYS A 398 -27.72 1.76 31.47
N GLY A 399 -27.91 0.83 30.52
CA GLY A 399 -29.19 0.14 30.33
C GLY A 399 -30.34 1.07 29.89
N LYS A 400 -30.04 2.29 29.44
CA LYS A 400 -31.06 3.27 29.06
C LYS A 400 -31.40 3.12 27.58
N LYS A 401 -32.70 3.01 27.30
CA LYS A 401 -33.23 2.99 25.93
C LYS A 401 -33.41 4.39 25.38
N VAL A 402 -33.42 4.50 24.06
CA VAL A 402 -33.55 5.74 23.32
C VAL A 402 -34.97 5.82 22.73
N ASP A 403 -35.61 6.97 22.88
CA ASP A 403 -36.96 7.18 22.38
C ASP A 403 -36.99 7.12 20.84
N ASN A 404 -38.02 6.48 20.30
CA ASN A 404 -38.23 6.29 18.86
C ASN A 404 -37.09 5.56 18.11
N ALA A 405 -36.27 4.80 18.83
CA ALA A 405 -35.17 4.02 18.27
C ALA A 405 -35.62 2.65 17.72
N LEU A 406 -34.66 1.79 17.38
CA LEU A 406 -34.91 0.45 16.85
C LEU A 406 -34.70 -0.62 17.93
N GLU A 407 -35.42 -1.73 17.79
CA GLU A 407 -35.05 -3.02 18.36
C GLU A 407 -34.61 -3.96 17.23
N TYR A 408 -33.65 -4.82 17.53
CA TYR A 408 -33.07 -5.78 16.58
C TYR A 408 -33.40 -7.21 17.00
N ASN A 409 -33.98 -7.98 16.07
CA ASN A 409 -34.18 -9.41 16.24
C ASN A 409 -33.00 -10.15 15.62
N SER A 410 -32.16 -10.77 16.44
CA SER A 410 -30.96 -11.49 16.01
C SER A 410 -31.25 -12.76 15.20
N THR A 411 -32.43 -13.36 15.38
CA THR A 411 -32.83 -14.58 14.66
C THR A 411 -33.25 -14.27 13.24
N THR A 412 -34.12 -13.26 13.06
CA THR A 412 -34.60 -12.85 11.73
C THR A 412 -33.67 -11.84 11.06
N LYS A 413 -32.69 -11.29 11.79
CA LYS A 413 -31.80 -10.20 11.37
C LYS A 413 -32.57 -8.95 10.91
N THR A 414 -33.71 -8.66 11.53
CA THR A 414 -34.57 -7.53 11.17
C THR A 414 -34.62 -6.47 12.26
N PHE A 415 -34.93 -5.24 11.85
CA PHE A 415 -35.14 -4.10 12.74
C PHE A 415 -36.62 -3.76 12.79
N VAL A 416 -37.10 -3.42 13.99
CA VAL A 416 -38.45 -2.94 14.21
C VAL A 416 -38.37 -1.60 14.95
N LYS A 417 -39.21 -0.63 14.57
CA LYS A 417 -39.30 0.64 15.29
C LYS A 417 -39.96 0.40 16.65
N ALA A 418 -39.39 0.97 17.70
CA ALA A 418 -39.93 0.89 19.05
C ALA A 418 -40.07 2.29 19.66
N ASN A 419 -41.03 2.46 20.57
CA ASN A 419 -41.15 3.70 21.34
C ASN A 419 -39.91 3.94 22.19
N GLN A 420 -39.32 2.87 22.72
CA GLN A 420 -38.02 2.86 23.39
C GLN A 420 -37.20 1.71 22.85
N GLY A 421 -36.16 2.03 22.09
CA GLY A 421 -35.28 1.05 21.44
C GLY A 421 -33.86 1.09 21.98
N SER A 422 -33.12 0.02 21.71
CA SER A 422 -31.74 -0.15 22.20
C SER A 422 -30.71 -0.09 21.07
N TYR A 423 -31.16 -0.03 19.81
CA TYR A 423 -30.34 -0.15 18.61
C TYR A 423 -30.56 0.99 17.62
N TYR A 424 -29.52 1.19 16.81
CA TYR A 424 -29.63 1.80 15.49
C TYR A 424 -29.05 0.85 14.44
N ALA A 425 -29.39 1.11 13.17
CA ALA A 425 -28.91 0.33 12.04
C ALA A 425 -27.85 1.14 11.30
N ARG A 426 -26.74 0.50 10.94
CA ARG A 426 -25.68 1.09 10.12
C ARG A 426 -25.37 0.22 8.92
N LEU A 427 -24.80 0.80 7.87
CA LEU A 427 -24.31 0.07 6.71
C LEU A 427 -23.18 0.85 6.04
N GLY A 428 -22.32 0.13 5.33
CA GLY A 428 -21.34 0.66 4.42
C GLY A 428 -21.97 1.03 3.08
N TRP A 429 -21.54 2.16 2.53
CA TRP A 429 -21.90 2.65 1.21
C TRP A 429 -20.66 3.19 0.52
N PHE A 430 -20.12 2.41 -0.42
CA PHE A 430 -18.85 2.68 -1.11
C PHE A 430 -17.71 2.97 -0.11
N GLY A 431 -17.53 2.05 0.84
CA GLY A 431 -16.48 2.09 1.86
C GLY A 431 -16.73 3.05 3.03
N ASN A 432 -17.82 3.83 2.99
CA ASN A 432 -18.15 4.82 4.02
C ASN A 432 -19.33 4.33 4.88
N VAL A 433 -19.26 4.54 6.19
CA VAL A 433 -20.33 4.10 7.11
C VAL A 433 -21.43 5.15 7.22
N TYR A 434 -22.67 4.69 7.12
CA TYR A 434 -23.88 5.49 7.31
C TYR A 434 -24.83 4.84 8.31
N VAL A 435 -25.68 5.67 8.92
CA VAL A 435 -26.83 5.25 9.71
C VAL A 435 -28.04 5.14 8.78
N ALA A 436 -28.75 4.01 8.86
CA ALA A 436 -30.01 3.80 8.14
C ALA A 436 -31.16 4.43 8.92
N VAL A 437 -31.70 5.55 8.43
CA VAL A 437 -32.73 6.34 9.11
C VAL A 437 -34.00 5.51 9.27
N ASN A 438 -34.47 5.36 10.52
CA ASN A 438 -35.58 4.47 10.88
C ASN A 438 -35.40 3.03 10.37
N GLY A 439 -34.15 2.56 10.24
CA GLY A 439 -33.83 1.23 9.76
C GLY A 439 -34.10 1.02 8.27
N LYS A 440 -34.17 2.09 7.45
CA LYS A 440 -34.38 2.01 6.00
C LYS A 440 -33.04 2.13 5.26
N SER A 441 -32.63 1.09 4.52
CA SER A 441 -31.34 1.05 3.80
C SER A 441 -31.26 2.02 2.63
N ASN A 442 -32.38 2.52 2.13
CA ASN A 442 -32.45 3.55 1.09
C ASN A 442 -32.53 4.99 1.64
N LYS A 443 -32.39 5.18 2.97
CA LYS A 443 -32.35 6.50 3.61
C LYS A 443 -31.15 6.56 4.55
N LEU A 444 -30.08 7.19 4.08
CA LEU A 444 -28.80 7.21 4.78
C LEU A 444 -28.53 8.58 5.39
N SER A 445 -27.95 8.59 6.59
CA SER A 445 -27.40 9.78 7.24
C SER A 445 -25.99 9.49 7.77
N LYS A 446 -25.14 10.51 7.82
CA LYS A 446 -23.82 10.39 8.44
C LYS A 446 -23.98 10.35 9.96
N LEU A 447 -23.19 9.52 10.62
CA LEU A 447 -23.06 9.56 12.08
C LEU A 447 -22.13 10.72 12.45
N ILE A 448 -22.64 11.70 13.16
CA ILE A 448 -21.89 12.91 13.54
C ILE A 448 -21.11 12.69 14.85
N LEU A 449 -21.76 12.10 15.85
CA LEU A 449 -21.17 11.82 17.15
C LEU A 449 -21.74 10.53 17.74
N GLU A 450 -20.85 9.69 18.25
CA GLU A 450 -21.16 8.63 19.22
C GLU A 450 -20.07 8.71 20.30
N GLN A 451 -20.44 9.19 21.48
CA GLN A 451 -19.51 9.35 22.60
C GLN A 451 -19.15 7.98 23.18
N LYS A 452 -17.86 7.67 23.25
CA LYS A 452 -17.37 6.39 23.77
C LYS A 452 -17.52 6.31 25.30
N LYS A 453 -17.48 5.08 25.84
CA LYS A 453 -17.56 4.76 27.27
C LYS A 453 -16.64 5.62 28.16
N GLU A 454 -15.42 5.86 27.69
CA GLU A 454 -14.37 6.59 28.40
C GLU A 454 -14.50 8.11 28.28
N GLU A 455 -15.31 8.60 27.34
CA GLU A 455 -15.46 10.01 27.05
C GLU A 455 -16.56 10.63 27.92
N LYS A 456 -16.29 11.85 28.41
CA LYS A 456 -17.27 12.66 29.14
C LYS A 456 -17.19 14.10 28.67
N LYS A 457 -18.33 14.74 28.48
CA LYS A 457 -18.41 16.19 28.26
C LYS A 457 -19.03 16.84 29.49
N LEU A 458 -18.29 17.74 30.12
CA LEU A 458 -18.80 18.58 31.19
C LEU A 458 -19.22 19.93 30.60
N LEU A 459 -20.44 20.37 30.91
CA LEU A 459 -20.99 21.65 30.51
C LEU A 459 -21.56 22.34 31.75
N LYS A 460 -21.28 23.63 31.91
CA LYS A 460 -21.88 24.53 32.91
C LYS A 460 -23.05 25.29 32.28
N ILE A 461 -23.86 25.91 33.12
CA ILE A 461 -24.94 26.81 32.65
C ILE A 461 -24.33 27.92 31.80
N GLY A 462 -24.89 28.13 30.61
CA GLY A 462 -24.38 29.07 29.61
C GLY A 462 -23.41 28.44 28.61
N ASP A 463 -22.89 27.24 28.86
CA ASP A 463 -22.02 26.55 27.91
C ASP A 463 -22.83 26.00 26.73
N SER A 464 -22.26 26.10 25.53
CA SER A 464 -22.70 25.38 24.34
C SER A 464 -21.69 24.31 23.96
N TRP A 465 -22.20 23.13 23.62
CA TRP A 465 -21.42 22.10 22.93
C TRP A 465 -21.77 22.12 21.45
N ASP A 466 -20.79 22.54 20.65
CA ASP A 466 -20.82 22.40 19.21
C ASP A 466 -20.65 20.92 18.82
N LEU A 467 -21.67 20.39 18.15
CA LEU A 467 -21.74 19.04 17.60
C LEU A 467 -21.56 19.06 16.07
N GLY A 468 -20.97 20.10 15.51
CA GLY A 468 -20.76 20.32 14.09
C GLY A 468 -21.85 21.22 13.49
N GLU A 469 -22.98 20.63 13.10
CA GLU A 469 -24.13 21.38 12.54
C GLU A 469 -25.21 21.69 13.60
N LEU A 470 -25.04 21.18 14.82
CA LEU A 470 -25.98 21.33 15.92
C LEU A 470 -25.25 21.85 17.16
N ASN A 471 -25.94 22.66 17.97
CA ASN A 471 -25.43 23.15 19.24
C ASN A 471 -26.32 22.69 20.39
N LEU A 472 -25.72 22.10 21.42
CA LEU A 472 -26.41 21.78 22.67
C LEU A 472 -26.03 22.81 23.72
N THR A 473 -26.97 23.68 24.10
CA THR A 473 -26.73 24.74 25.09
C THR A 473 -27.38 24.40 26.43
N VAL A 474 -26.64 24.53 27.52
CA VAL A 474 -27.18 24.37 28.87
C VAL A 474 -27.80 25.70 29.31
N GLN A 475 -29.13 25.71 29.43
CA GLN A 475 -29.88 26.88 29.91
C GLN A 475 -30.29 26.69 31.37
N ASN A 476 -30.42 27.80 32.10
CA ASN A 476 -31.04 27.77 33.42
C ASN A 476 -32.56 27.59 33.25
N ARG A 477 -33.20 26.88 34.19
CA ARG A 477 -34.65 26.70 34.17
C ARG A 477 -35.41 27.95 34.52
#